data_AF-A0A8H0LA63-F1
#
_entry.id   AF-A0A8H0LA63-F1
#
_cell.length_a   1.000
_cell.length_b   1.000
_cell.length_c   1.000
_cell.angle_alpha   90.00
_cell.angle_beta   90.00
_cell.angle_gamma   90.00
#
_symmetry.space_group_name_H-M   'P 1'
#
loop_
_entity.id
_entity.type
_entity.pdbx_description
1 polymer ?
#
loop_
_entity_poly.entity_id
_entity_poly.type
_entity_poly.pdbx_seq_one_letter_code
_entity_poly.pdbx_strand_id
1 'polypeptide(L)' 'KQGEDTESKISVVCTYFRLTMDGKELVEIDTINMIEKVNGVDRLEQHRRNIGL' A
#
# COMPACT_ATOMS: atom_id res chain seq x y z
N LYS A 1 -5.66 -35.44 -3.20
CA LYS A 1 -6.34 -36.72 -2.82
C LYS A 1 -7.81 -36.43 -2.46
N GLN A 2 -8.70 -37.43 -2.46
CA GLN A 2 -10.07 -37.22 -1.96
C GLN A 2 -9.99 -36.84 -0.47
N GLY A 3 -10.49 -35.66 -0.10
CA GLY A 3 -10.43 -35.13 1.27
C GLY A 3 -9.19 -34.29 1.61
N GLU A 4 -8.37 -33.92 0.63
CA GLU A 4 -7.25 -32.98 0.82
C GLU A 4 -7.72 -31.57 0.45
N ASP A 5 -7.60 -30.61 1.37
CA ASP A 5 -7.94 -29.22 1.09
C ASP A 5 -7.07 -28.71 -0.07
N THR A 6 -7.74 -28.13 -1.07
CA THR A 6 -7.04 -27.52 -2.20
C THR A 6 -6.66 -26.10 -1.80
N GLU A 7 -5.44 -25.94 -1.30
CA GLU A 7 -4.87 -24.61 -1.09
C GLU A 7 -4.31 -24.06 -2.41
N SER A 8 -4.76 -22.87 -2.80
CA SER A 8 -4.23 -22.13 -3.93
C SER A 8 -3.50 -20.89 -3.43
N LYS A 9 -2.20 -20.80 -3.72
CA LYS A 9 -1.41 -19.61 -3.45
C LYS A 9 -1.36 -18.73 -4.70
N ILE A 10 -1.89 -17.52 -4.59
CA ILE A 10 -1.82 -16.51 -5.64
C ILE A 10 -0.99 -15.35 -5.11
N SER A 11 0.10 -15.03 -5.81
CA SER A 11 0.91 -13.85 -5.54
C SER A 11 0.41 -12.69 -6.39
N VAL A 12 0.18 -11.53 -5.77
CA VAL A 12 -0.17 -10.29 -6.46
C VAL A 12 0.78 -9.17 -6.04
N VAL A 13 1.01 -8.22 -6.94
CA VAL A 13 1.72 -6.98 -6.62
C VAL A 13 0.70 -5.98 -6.08
N CYS A 14 0.86 -5.55 -4.82
CA CYS A 14 0.02 -4.53 -4.22
C CYS A 14 0.56 -3.14 -4.59
N THR A 15 -0.13 -2.44 -5.49
CA THR A 15 0.25 -1.09 -5.92
C THR A 15 -0.39 0.01 -5.08
N TYR A 16 -1.50 -0.30 -4.39
CA TYR A 16 -2.21 0.61 -3.50
C TYR A 16 -2.65 -0.10 -2.23
N PHE A 17 -2.35 0.50 -1.08
CA PHE A 17 -2.75 0.05 0.24
C PHE A 17 -3.16 1.24 1.10
N ARG A 18 -4.29 1.12 1.80
CA ARG A 18 -4.74 2.12 2.78
C ARG A 18 -5.24 1.43 4.04
N LEU A 19 -4.75 1.87 5.19
CA LEU A 19 -5.21 1.45 6.51
C LEU A 19 -5.93 2.59 7.21
N THR A 20 -7.18 2.34 7.57
CA THR A 20 -7.99 3.23 8.41
C THR A 20 -8.40 2.50 9.68
N MET A 21 -8.31 3.16 10.83
CA MET A 21 -8.82 2.66 12.11
C MET A 21 -9.61 3.77 12.79
N ASP A 22 -10.79 3.45 13.31
CA ASP A 22 -11.70 4.40 13.96
C ASP A 22 -11.97 5.67 13.12
N GLY A 23 -12.09 5.49 11.80
CA GLY A 23 -12.31 6.58 10.85
C GLY A 23 -11.08 7.46 10.56
N LYS A 24 -9.92 7.17 11.18
CA LYS A 24 -8.66 7.87 10.93
C LYS A 24 -7.78 7.09 9.96
N GLU A 25 -7.24 7.77 8.95
CA GLU A 25 -6.19 7.21 8.10
C GLU A 25 -4.87 7.11 8.88
N LEU A 26 -4.31 5.90 8.94
CA LEU A 26 -3.04 5.62 9.60
C LEU A 26 -1.91 5.48 8.59
N VAL A 27 -2.18 4.81 7.47
CA VAL A 27 -1.20 4.53 6.42
C VAL A 27 -1.86 4.62 5.06
N GLU A 28 -1.19 5.26 4.10
CA GLU A 28 -1.47 5.18 2.68
C GLU A 28 -0.15 4.91 1.93
N ILE A 29 -0.14 3.87 1.08
CA ILE A 29 0.97 3.53 0.20
C ILE A 29 0.43 3.44 -1.22
N ASP A 30 0.96 4.28 -2.12
CA ASP A 30 0.73 4.24 -3.55
C ASP A 30 2.08 4.17 -4.26
N THR A 31 2.39 3.02 -4.85
CA THR A 31 3.70 2.81 -5.50
C THR A 31 3.78 3.44 -6.88
N ILE A 32 2.64 3.75 -7.51
CA ILE A 32 2.59 4.36 -8.85
C ILE A 32 2.79 5.87 -8.71
N ASN A 33 2.10 6.48 -7.76
CA ASN A 33 2.18 7.91 -7.49
C ASN A 33 3.27 8.27 -6.48
N MET A 34 4.05 7.29 -6.00
CA MET A 34 5.08 7.43 -4.97
C MET A 34 4.58 8.16 -3.73
N ILE A 35 3.47 7.71 -3.16
CA ILE A 35 2.91 8.26 -1.92
C ILE A 35 3.20 7.26 -0.80
N GLU A 36 3.83 7.75 0.28
CA GLU A 36 3.99 7.00 1.52
C GLU A 36 3.57 7.90 2.68
N LYS A 37 2.27 7.90 2.99
CA LYS A 37 1.74 8.66 4.13
C LYS A 37 1.66 7.77 5.35
N VAL A 38 2.24 8.24 6.45
CA VAL A 38 2.14 7.61 7.77
C VAL A 38 1.68 8.65 8.77
N ASN A 39 0.55 8.42 9.43
CA ASN A 39 -0.07 9.35 10.37
C ASN A 39 -0.23 10.78 9.78
N GLY A 40 -0.55 10.89 8.49
CA GLY A 40 -0.77 12.15 7.78
C GLY A 40 0.49 12.82 7.22
N VAL A 41 1.69 12.27 7.43
CA VAL A 41 2.95 12.81 6.88
C VAL A 41 3.35 12.02 5.64
N ASP A 42 3.47 12.69 4.50
CA ASP A 42 3.97 12.09 3.26
C ASP A 42 5.51 12.10 3.23
N ARG A 43 6.09 10.91 3.36
CA ARG A 43 7.55 10.72 3.43
C ARG A 43 8.23 10.78 2.06
N LEU A 44 7.46 10.72 0.97
CA LEU A 44 7.97 10.76 -0.41
C LEU A 44 7.72 12.10 -1.10
N GLU A 45 7.10 13.07 -0.43
CA GLU A 45 6.81 14.39 -1.01
C GLU A 45 8.06 15.06 -1.58
N GLN A 46 9.15 15.13 -0.81
CA GLN A 46 10.38 15.77 -1.27
C GLN A 46 11.02 15.00 -2.43
N HIS A 47 10.89 13.67 -2.47
CA HIS A 47 11.40 12.86 -3.57
C HIS A 47 10.67 13.17 -4.86
N ARG A 48 9.33 13.28 -4.83
CA ARG A 48 8.52 13.67 -5.99
C ARG A 48 8.90 15.06 -6.49
N ARG A 49 9.01 16.04 -5.58
CA ARG A 49 9.46 17.41 -5.92
C ARG A 49 10.83 17.42 -6.61
N ASN A 50 11.78 16.61 -6.13
CA ASN A 50 13.13 16.55 -6.70
C ASN A 50 13.17 15.98 -8.13
N ILE A 51 12.17 15.19 -8.53
CA ILE A 51 12.10 14.59 -9.86
C ILE A 51 10.97 15.17 -10.74
N GLY A 52 10.32 16.24 -10.28
CA GLY A 52 9.30 16.97 -11.04
C GLY A 52 7.90 16.33 -11.02
N LEU A 53 7.57 15.59 -9.97
CA LEU A 53 6.24 15.00 -9.71
C LEU A 53 5.52 15.68 -8.53
#